data_AF-A0A8K0WIG1-F1
#
_entry.id   AF-A0A8K0WIG1-F1
#
_cell.length_a   1.000
_cell.length_b   1.000
_cell.length_c   1.000
_cell.angle_alpha   90.00
_cell.angle_beta   90.00
_cell.angle_gamma   90.00
#
_symmetry.space_group_name_H-M   'P 1'
#
loop_
_entity.id
_entity.type
_entity.pdbx_description
1 polymer ?
#
loop_
_entity_poly.entity_id
_entity_poly.type
_entity_poly.pdbx_seq_one_letter_code
_entity_poly.pdbx_strand_id
1 'polypeptide(L)'
;VRTAAKKMQVDKGSIEQVKAWDGKTILKVQEDVDMSNDDDSGESDADDSGEGKENTVPLPPKWVTDVYKSATPWLQILKQGTQDEDAIKEVKKLNSFIEENHPANKKEPGEKSKAPKKQWQIPLDWFVMQYKDVNEQYDAFVSKPNDETKKKVESIYNNIHHCIERDHFPQSWGVMFKMVVYPWNTGKAADGSMIIGVRRTGAGHRVCVETKEEGRLIRRIISASKAGFKQVKEYTATEYFNLAGQQSKWTYEDREKFEEVLWVTEAQGGIRNAAANRRNPAVDCCVRMKDGIHILTLSNLYKVLGNGNAKSEIIRVCDRDNISYPWNA
;
A
#
# COMPACT_ATOMS: atom_id res chain seq x y z
N VAL A 1 0.13 26.32 -17.80
CA VAL A 1 -1.06 25.43 -17.91
C VAL A 1 -0.79 24.17 -18.71
N ARG A 2 -0.48 24.22 -20.03
CA ARG A 2 -0.23 22.99 -20.84
C ARG A 2 0.86 22.06 -20.26
N THR A 3 1.94 22.61 -19.71
CA THR A 3 3.05 21.83 -19.12
C THR A 3 2.67 21.20 -17.78
N ALA A 4 1.90 21.91 -16.94
CA ALA A 4 1.38 21.39 -15.68
C ALA A 4 0.28 20.33 -15.91
N ALA A 5 -0.61 20.56 -16.88
CA ALA A 5 -1.66 19.64 -17.26
C ALA A 5 -1.11 18.35 -17.92
N LYS A 6 0.00 18.43 -18.67
CA LYS A 6 0.73 17.25 -19.15
C LYS A 6 1.32 16.41 -18.01
N LYS A 7 1.72 17.06 -16.92
CA LYS A 7 2.25 16.41 -15.71
C LYS A 7 1.14 15.79 -14.85
N MET A 8 -0.09 16.27 -14.98
CA MET A 8 -1.30 15.78 -14.28
C MET A 8 -2.23 14.92 -15.15
N GLN A 9 -1.83 14.58 -16.38
CA GLN A 9 -2.62 13.81 -17.36
C GLN A 9 -4.08 14.27 -17.51
N VAL A 10 -4.33 15.57 -17.41
CA VAL A 10 -5.64 16.16 -17.68
C VAL A 10 -5.93 16.03 -19.18
N ASP A 11 -7.13 15.57 -19.51
CA ASP A 11 -7.61 15.38 -20.89
C ASP A 11 -7.46 16.68 -21.73
N LYS A 12 -7.12 16.52 -23.02
CA LYS A 12 -6.92 17.64 -23.95
C LYS A 12 -8.19 18.49 -24.15
N GLY A 13 -9.38 17.90 -24.10
CA GLY A 13 -10.67 18.59 -24.24
C GLY A 13 -10.94 19.56 -23.08
N SER A 14 -10.67 19.13 -21.86
CA SER A 14 -10.77 19.98 -20.65
C SER A 14 -9.80 21.17 -20.69
N ILE A 15 -8.61 20.98 -21.29
CA ILE A 15 -7.62 22.06 -21.46
C ILE A 15 -8.05 23.08 -22.52
N GLU A 16 -8.80 22.65 -23.54
CA GLU A 16 -9.29 23.54 -24.60
C GLU A 16 -10.48 24.40 -24.15
N GLN A 17 -11.40 23.85 -23.34
CA GLN A 17 -12.48 24.64 -22.73
C GLN A 17 -11.94 25.75 -21.81
N VAL A 18 -10.94 25.45 -20.97
CA VAL A 18 -10.31 26.44 -20.10
C VAL A 18 -9.49 27.48 -20.88
N LYS A 19 -8.98 27.12 -22.06
CA LYS A 19 -8.26 28.04 -22.96
C LYS A 19 -9.15 29.01 -23.72
N ALA A 20 -10.40 28.61 -23.99
CA ALA A 20 -11.40 29.45 -24.64
C ALA A 20 -12.17 30.34 -23.64
N TRP A 21 -11.94 30.15 -22.35
CA TRP A 21 -12.62 30.89 -21.30
C TRP A 21 -11.99 32.28 -21.12
N ASP A 22 -12.79 33.33 -21.33
CA ASP A 22 -12.35 34.73 -21.34
C ASP A 22 -12.13 35.34 -19.95
N GLY A 23 -12.29 34.54 -18.90
CA GLY A 23 -12.14 34.94 -17.50
C GLY A 23 -13.18 35.95 -17.01
N LYS A 24 -14.17 36.30 -17.82
CA LYS A 24 -15.26 37.24 -17.47
C LYS A 24 -16.61 36.58 -17.34
N THR A 25 -16.79 35.40 -17.92
CA THR A 25 -18.06 34.69 -17.85
C THR A 25 -18.07 33.72 -16.68
N ILE A 26 -18.78 34.06 -15.59
CA ILE A 26 -19.13 33.08 -14.55
C ILE A 26 -19.92 31.95 -15.25
N LEU A 27 -19.43 30.71 -15.16
CA LEU A 27 -20.20 29.52 -15.57
C LEU A 27 -21.44 29.48 -14.68
N LYS A 28 -22.55 30.00 -15.20
CA LYS A 28 -23.81 30.09 -14.48
C LYS A 28 -24.33 28.68 -14.19
N VAL A 29 -24.16 28.25 -12.94
CA VAL A 29 -25.23 27.51 -12.27
C VAL A 29 -26.33 28.55 -12.08
N GLN A 30 -27.38 28.46 -12.90
CA GLN A 30 -28.56 29.32 -12.73
C GLN A 30 -29.75 28.41 -12.42
N GLU A 31 -29.95 28.19 -11.12
CA GLU A 31 -31.29 28.36 -10.58
C GLU A 31 -31.53 29.86 -10.52
N ASP A 32 -32.60 30.34 -11.16
CA ASP A 32 -33.39 31.43 -10.65
C ASP A 32 -34.84 31.24 -11.11
N VAL A 33 -35.71 31.42 -10.14
CA VAL A 33 -37.16 31.34 -10.12
C VAL A 33 -37.77 32.34 -11.11
N ASP A 34 -38.82 31.95 -11.83
CA ASP A 34 -39.86 32.90 -12.23
C ASP A 34 -41.24 32.29 -11.99
N MET A 35 -42.08 33.08 -11.31
CA MET A 35 -43.43 32.73 -10.89
C MET A 35 -44.42 33.12 -11.98
N SER A 36 -45.24 32.17 -12.45
CA SER A 36 -46.57 32.48 -12.99
C SER A 36 -47.52 31.29 -12.85
N ASN A 37 -48.74 31.62 -12.43
CA ASN A 37 -49.85 30.79 -11.97
C ASN A 37 -50.59 29.96 -13.04
N ASP A 38 -51.36 29.01 -12.48
CA ASP A 38 -52.68 28.47 -12.85
C ASP A 38 -52.81 27.19 -13.71
N ASP A 39 -53.43 26.20 -13.03
CA ASP A 39 -54.40 25.17 -13.44
C ASP A 39 -54.14 24.28 -14.67
N ASP A 40 -53.96 22.96 -14.47
CA ASP A 40 -55.06 21.98 -14.44
C ASP A 40 -54.54 20.53 -14.61
N SER A 41 -55.18 19.61 -13.88
CA SER A 41 -55.29 18.15 -14.00
C SER A 41 -54.29 17.27 -14.79
N GLY A 42 -53.86 16.16 -14.16
CA GLY A 42 -53.96 14.82 -14.78
C GLY A 42 -52.68 14.04 -15.10
N GLU A 43 -52.42 13.00 -14.29
CA GLU A 43 -51.80 11.68 -14.60
C GLU A 43 -50.61 11.54 -15.59
N SER A 44 -49.52 10.95 -15.09
CA SER A 44 -48.90 9.66 -15.53
C SER A 44 -47.36 9.65 -15.71
N ASP A 45 -46.77 8.66 -15.03
CA ASP A 45 -45.62 7.82 -15.34
C ASP A 45 -44.17 8.34 -15.50
N ALA A 46 -43.30 7.57 -14.80
CA ALA A 46 -41.87 7.31 -15.02
C ALA A 46 -40.85 8.33 -14.45
N ASP A 47 -40.52 8.18 -13.17
CA ASP A 47 -39.27 8.72 -12.62
C ASP A 47 -38.08 7.80 -12.97
N ASP A 48 -37.39 8.21 -14.04
CA ASP A 48 -36.03 7.86 -14.42
C ASP A 48 -35.03 8.59 -13.50
N SER A 49 -34.59 7.92 -12.43
CA SER A 49 -33.56 8.43 -11.54
C SER A 49 -32.16 8.26 -12.16
N GLY A 50 -31.78 9.20 -13.04
CA GLY A 50 -30.44 9.31 -13.61
C GLY A 50 -29.41 9.90 -12.64
N GLU A 51 -28.87 9.08 -11.74
CA GLU A 51 -27.66 9.41 -10.97
C GLU A 51 -26.45 9.62 -11.90
N GLY A 52 -25.72 10.71 -11.69
CA GLY A 52 -24.46 11.01 -12.37
C GLY A 52 -23.40 9.95 -12.04
N LYS A 53 -23.22 8.98 -12.95
CA LYS A 53 -22.20 7.93 -12.83
C LYS A 53 -20.81 8.55 -12.85
N GLU A 54 -20.09 8.44 -11.73
CA GLU A 54 -18.63 8.47 -11.76
C GLU A 54 -18.14 7.54 -12.88
N ASN A 55 -17.11 7.95 -13.62
CA ASN A 55 -16.52 7.17 -14.70
C ASN A 55 -15.83 5.90 -14.14
N THR A 56 -16.61 4.93 -13.71
CA THR A 56 -16.14 3.62 -13.26
C THR A 56 -15.66 2.85 -14.47
N VAL A 57 -14.37 2.52 -14.53
CA VAL A 57 -13.83 1.63 -15.57
C VAL A 57 -14.57 0.29 -15.46
N PRO A 58 -15.14 -0.23 -16.55
CA PRO A 58 -15.90 -1.47 -16.49
C PRO A 58 -14.98 -2.64 -16.16
N LEU A 59 -15.55 -3.64 -15.49
CA LEU A 59 -14.84 -4.86 -15.10
C LEU A 59 -14.13 -5.49 -16.31
N PRO A 60 -12.85 -5.87 -16.19
CA PRO A 60 -12.11 -6.48 -17.27
C PRO A 60 -12.67 -7.87 -17.59
N PRO A 61 -12.77 -8.24 -18.89
CA PRO A 61 -13.10 -9.59 -19.30
C PRO A 61 -12.08 -10.59 -18.75
N LYS A 62 -12.51 -11.84 -18.56
CA LYS A 62 -11.66 -12.91 -17.98
C LYS A 62 -10.30 -13.06 -18.65
N TRP A 63 -10.22 -12.94 -19.98
CA TRP A 63 -8.96 -13.04 -20.72
C TRP A 63 -7.98 -11.90 -20.38
N VAL A 64 -8.48 -10.70 -20.10
CA VAL A 64 -7.66 -9.56 -19.62
C VAL A 64 -7.17 -9.85 -18.20
N THR A 65 -8.04 -10.37 -17.33
CA THR A 65 -7.63 -10.77 -15.97
C THR A 65 -6.53 -11.83 -16.00
N ASP A 66 -6.58 -12.77 -16.93
CA ASP A 66 -5.54 -13.78 -17.11
C ASP A 66 -4.23 -13.17 -17.65
N VAL A 67 -4.31 -12.15 -18.51
CA VAL A 67 -3.14 -11.33 -18.88
C VAL A 67 -2.54 -10.62 -17.66
N TYR A 68 -3.37 -10.06 -16.77
CA TYR A 68 -2.88 -9.45 -15.53
C TYR A 68 -2.17 -10.45 -14.61
N LYS A 69 -2.68 -11.68 -14.51
CA LYS A 69 -1.96 -12.75 -13.78
C LYS A 69 -0.59 -13.02 -14.40
N SER A 70 -0.50 -13.12 -15.72
CA SER A 70 0.76 -13.30 -16.45
C SER A 70 1.72 -12.11 -16.32
N ALA A 71 1.19 -10.89 -16.22
CA ALA A 71 1.98 -9.67 -16.00
C ALA A 71 2.51 -9.53 -14.56
N THR A 72 1.84 -10.15 -13.59
CA THR A 72 2.17 -10.02 -12.16
C THR A 72 3.64 -10.28 -11.81
N PRO A 73 4.28 -11.39 -12.22
CA PRO A 73 5.70 -11.61 -11.88
C PRO A 73 6.61 -10.50 -12.42
N TRP A 74 6.36 -9.97 -13.62
CA TRP A 74 7.14 -8.89 -14.22
C TRP A 74 6.95 -7.57 -13.47
N LEU A 75 5.72 -7.26 -13.06
CA LEU A 75 5.44 -6.08 -12.23
C LEU A 75 6.11 -6.18 -10.85
N GLN A 76 6.24 -7.39 -10.28
CA GLN A 76 7.01 -7.57 -9.04
C GLN A 76 8.50 -7.29 -9.24
N ILE A 77 9.08 -7.72 -10.37
CA ILE A 77 10.47 -7.38 -10.71
C ILE A 77 10.63 -5.86 -10.83
N LEU A 78 9.73 -5.18 -11.55
CA LEU A 78 9.79 -3.73 -11.75
C LEU A 78 9.61 -2.93 -10.46
N LYS A 79 8.86 -3.47 -9.49
CA LYS A 79 8.71 -2.89 -8.15
C LYS A 79 10.03 -2.92 -7.36
N GLN A 80 10.89 -3.90 -7.61
CA GLN A 80 12.22 -4.05 -6.99
C GLN A 80 13.30 -3.27 -7.77
N GLY A 81 13.28 -3.37 -9.09
CA GLY A 81 14.21 -2.74 -10.02
C GLY A 81 13.48 -2.11 -11.20
N THR A 82 13.30 -0.79 -11.15
CA THR A 82 12.42 -0.05 -12.09
C THR A 82 12.90 0.00 -13.54
N GLN A 83 14.05 -0.58 -13.85
CA GLN A 83 14.70 -0.52 -15.17
C GLN A 83 15.02 -1.90 -15.76
N ASP A 84 14.38 -2.96 -15.25
CA ASP A 84 14.57 -4.31 -15.81
C ASP A 84 13.99 -4.37 -17.25
N GLU A 85 14.89 -4.44 -18.24
CA GLU A 85 14.53 -4.36 -19.66
C GLU A 85 13.66 -5.54 -20.10
N ASP A 86 13.91 -6.74 -19.56
CA ASP A 86 13.15 -7.95 -19.88
C ASP A 86 11.72 -7.85 -19.34
N ALA A 87 11.56 -7.43 -18.08
CA ALA A 87 10.25 -7.20 -17.49
C ALA A 87 9.47 -6.11 -18.24
N ILE A 88 10.12 -5.00 -18.63
CA ILE A 88 9.50 -3.95 -19.46
C ILE A 88 9.05 -4.52 -20.80
N LYS A 89 9.89 -5.33 -21.45
CA LYS A 89 9.60 -5.92 -22.77
C LYS A 89 8.43 -6.90 -22.71
N GLU A 90 8.38 -7.77 -21.69
CA GLU A 90 7.29 -8.73 -21.53
C GLU A 90 5.96 -8.05 -21.21
N VAL A 91 5.94 -7.04 -20.35
CA VAL A 91 4.69 -6.28 -20.09
C VAL A 91 4.23 -5.53 -21.35
N LYS A 92 5.16 -4.99 -22.16
CA LYS A 92 4.82 -4.39 -23.46
C LYS A 92 4.18 -5.40 -24.42
N LYS A 93 4.73 -6.63 -24.52
CA LYS A 93 4.12 -7.71 -25.33
C LYS A 93 2.70 -8.03 -24.86
N LEU A 94 2.48 -8.11 -23.55
CA LEU A 94 1.14 -8.35 -22.98
C LEU A 94 0.16 -7.22 -23.31
N ASN A 95 0.63 -5.96 -23.26
CA ASN A 95 -0.19 -4.82 -23.70
C ASN A 95 -0.50 -4.86 -25.21
N SER A 96 0.45 -5.27 -26.06
CA SER A 96 0.20 -5.48 -27.48
C SER A 96 -0.84 -6.57 -27.71
N PHE A 97 -0.79 -7.66 -26.94
CA PHE A 97 -1.82 -8.71 -26.98
C PHE A 97 -3.21 -8.18 -26.58
N ILE A 98 -3.28 -7.31 -25.56
CA ILE A 98 -4.54 -6.65 -25.17
C ILE A 98 -5.05 -5.78 -26.30
N GLU A 99 -4.19 -4.98 -26.93
CA GLU A 99 -4.55 -4.09 -28.03
C GLU A 99 -5.06 -4.86 -29.25
N GLU A 100 -4.35 -5.90 -29.68
CA GLU A 100 -4.73 -6.76 -30.81
C GLU A 100 -6.07 -7.47 -30.57
N ASN A 101 -6.33 -7.88 -29.33
CA ASN A 101 -7.56 -8.58 -28.96
C ASN A 101 -8.71 -7.67 -28.52
N HIS A 102 -8.48 -6.36 -28.48
CA HIS A 102 -9.45 -5.40 -27.98
C HIS A 102 -10.71 -5.38 -28.87
N PRO A 103 -11.92 -5.39 -28.30
CA PRO A 103 -13.17 -5.37 -29.09
C PRO A 103 -13.27 -4.19 -30.06
N ALA A 104 -12.64 -3.05 -29.73
CA ALA A 104 -12.60 -1.88 -30.61
C ALA A 104 -11.81 -2.11 -31.92
N ASN A 105 -10.90 -3.09 -31.94
CA ASN A 105 -10.03 -3.39 -33.08
C ASN A 105 -10.53 -4.58 -33.91
N LYS A 106 -11.54 -5.32 -33.42
CA LYS A 106 -12.15 -6.48 -34.10
C LYS A 106 -13.43 -6.16 -34.89
N LYS A 107 -13.82 -4.89 -34.99
CA LYS A 107 -15.05 -4.47 -35.68
C LYS A 107 -14.83 -4.27 -37.18
N GLU A 108 -15.85 -4.61 -37.97
CA GLU A 108 -15.93 -4.28 -39.40
C GLU A 108 -16.00 -2.77 -39.63
N PRO A 109 -15.51 -2.27 -40.78
CA PRO A 109 -15.52 -0.83 -41.09
C PRO A 109 -16.94 -0.27 -41.08
N GLY A 110 -17.26 0.54 -40.07
CA GLY A 110 -18.55 1.24 -39.93
C GLY A 110 -19.14 1.21 -38.52
N GLU A 111 -18.71 0.28 -37.67
CA GLU A 111 -19.31 0.10 -36.35
C GLU A 111 -18.53 0.87 -35.26
N LYS A 112 -19.16 1.86 -34.63
CA LYS A 112 -18.52 2.64 -33.56
C LYS A 112 -18.31 1.77 -32.31
N SER A 113 -17.06 1.65 -31.84
CA SER A 113 -16.77 1.02 -30.55
C SER A 113 -17.25 1.90 -29.40
N LYS A 114 -17.95 1.31 -28.42
CA LYS A 114 -18.33 1.97 -27.17
C LYS A 114 -17.15 2.08 -26.18
N ALA A 115 -16.10 1.28 -26.34
CA ALA A 115 -14.96 1.22 -25.43
C ALA A 115 -13.74 2.03 -25.94
N PRO A 116 -13.10 2.87 -25.11
CA PRO A 116 -11.84 3.54 -25.42
C PRO A 116 -10.73 2.57 -25.82
N LYS A 117 -9.90 2.92 -26.81
CA LYS A 117 -8.83 2.05 -27.35
C LYS A 117 -7.78 1.60 -26.32
N LYS A 118 -7.62 2.34 -25.22
CA LYS A 118 -6.64 2.05 -24.16
C LYS A 118 -7.26 1.39 -22.93
N GLN A 119 -8.54 1.06 -22.99
CA GLN A 119 -9.23 0.42 -21.88
C GLN A 119 -8.52 -0.89 -21.52
N TRP A 120 -8.27 -1.08 -20.23
CA TRP A 120 -7.58 -2.24 -19.64
C TRP A 120 -6.08 -2.42 -19.96
N GLN A 121 -5.47 -1.52 -20.74
CA GLN A 121 -4.01 -1.55 -20.91
C GLN A 121 -3.31 -1.27 -19.58
N ILE A 122 -2.20 -1.97 -19.33
CA ILE A 122 -1.37 -1.75 -18.15
C ILE A 122 -0.58 -0.44 -18.36
N PRO A 123 -0.72 0.59 -17.51
CA PRO A 123 0.00 1.85 -17.64
C PRO A 123 1.45 1.67 -17.16
N LEU A 124 2.25 0.93 -17.93
CA LEU A 124 3.60 0.48 -17.56
C LEU A 124 4.52 1.65 -17.17
N ASP A 125 4.59 2.69 -17.99
CA ASP A 125 5.46 3.85 -17.71
C ASP A 125 5.07 4.54 -16.39
N TRP A 126 3.77 4.57 -16.09
CA TRP A 126 3.27 5.14 -14.85
C TRP A 126 3.66 4.26 -13.65
N PHE A 127 3.46 2.94 -13.71
CA PHE A 127 3.88 2.02 -12.64
C PHE A 127 5.38 2.09 -12.39
N VAL A 128 6.20 2.06 -13.44
CA VAL A 128 7.66 2.19 -13.35
C VAL A 128 8.05 3.50 -12.66
N MET A 129 7.43 4.62 -13.03
CA MET A 129 7.67 5.91 -12.40
C MET A 129 7.25 5.92 -10.92
N GLN A 130 6.05 5.41 -10.60
CA GLN A 130 5.57 5.37 -9.21
C GLN A 130 6.43 4.47 -8.32
N TYR A 131 6.86 3.30 -8.82
CA TYR A 131 7.77 2.42 -8.08
C TYR A 131 9.14 3.04 -7.87
N LYS A 132 9.64 3.80 -8.84
CA LYS A 132 10.89 4.53 -8.68
C LYS A 132 10.75 5.60 -7.61
N ASP A 133 9.74 6.45 -7.73
CA ASP A 133 9.50 7.56 -6.82
C ASP A 133 9.29 7.05 -5.38
N VAL A 134 8.49 6.01 -5.17
CA VAL A 134 8.26 5.47 -3.81
C VAL A 134 9.54 4.89 -3.21
N ASN A 135 10.37 4.22 -4.01
CA ASN A 135 11.63 3.64 -3.54
C ASN A 135 12.62 4.74 -3.16
N GLU A 136 12.79 5.77 -4.00
CA GLU A 136 13.68 6.90 -3.72
C GLU A 136 13.25 7.69 -2.48
N GLN A 137 11.95 7.97 -2.34
CA GLN A 137 11.42 8.66 -1.17
C GLN A 137 11.54 7.80 0.08
N TYR A 138 11.33 6.48 -0.03
CA TYR A 138 11.51 5.57 1.09
C TYR A 138 12.97 5.52 1.56
N ASP A 139 13.93 5.39 0.65
CA ASP A 139 15.34 5.36 0.99
C ASP A 139 15.82 6.69 1.60
N ALA A 140 15.29 7.82 1.09
CA ALA A 140 15.51 9.14 1.69
C ALA A 140 14.93 9.24 3.11
N PHE A 141 13.74 8.68 3.34
CA PHE A 141 13.12 8.65 4.67
C PHE A 141 13.91 7.80 5.65
N VAL A 142 14.34 6.59 5.25
CA VAL A 142 15.17 5.71 6.09
C VAL A 142 16.50 6.40 6.44
N SER A 143 17.05 7.18 5.52
CA SER A 143 18.29 7.93 5.75
C SER A 143 18.09 9.13 6.70
N LYS A 144 16.99 9.86 6.55
CA LYS A 144 16.64 11.03 7.37
C LYS A 144 15.11 11.13 7.54
N PRO A 145 14.56 10.57 8.63
CA PRO A 145 13.12 10.62 8.88
C PRO A 145 12.63 12.06 8.97
N ASN A 146 11.67 12.43 8.12
CA ASN A 146 11.01 13.73 8.16
C ASN A 146 9.56 13.61 7.64
N ASP A 147 8.70 14.52 8.09
CA ASP A 147 7.26 14.49 7.78
C ASP A 147 6.95 14.78 6.31
N GLU A 148 7.81 15.51 5.61
CA GLU A 148 7.59 15.84 4.19
C GLU A 148 7.79 14.61 3.29
N THR A 149 8.88 13.88 3.48
CA THR A 149 9.16 12.63 2.78
C THR A 149 8.09 11.58 3.12
N LYS A 150 7.59 11.56 4.36
CA LYS A 150 6.46 10.71 4.73
C LYS A 150 5.21 11.00 3.92
N LYS A 151 4.77 12.27 3.88
CA LYS A 151 3.58 12.67 3.10
C LYS A 151 3.73 12.33 1.62
N LYS A 152 4.95 12.43 1.07
CA LYS A 152 5.24 12.03 -0.32
C LYS A 152 5.09 10.52 -0.53
N VAL A 153 5.67 9.68 0.34
CA VAL A 153 5.52 8.22 0.27
C VAL A 153 4.05 7.81 0.40
N GLU A 154 3.32 8.38 1.38
CA GLU A 154 1.89 8.10 1.58
C GLU A 154 1.05 8.54 0.37
N SER A 155 1.35 9.70 -0.22
CA SER A 155 0.66 10.16 -1.44
C SER A 155 0.90 9.22 -2.62
N ILE A 156 2.14 8.77 -2.85
CA ILE A 156 2.45 7.83 -3.93
C ILE A 156 1.75 6.49 -3.69
N TYR A 157 1.78 5.97 -2.45
CA TYR A 157 1.07 4.75 -2.07
C TYR A 157 -0.43 4.85 -2.37
N ASN A 158 -1.08 5.93 -1.95
CA ASN A 158 -2.51 6.15 -2.18
C ASN A 158 -2.83 6.24 -3.69
N ASN A 159 -1.97 6.90 -4.47
CA ASN A 159 -2.13 6.99 -5.92
C ASN A 159 -2.05 5.60 -6.60
N ILE A 160 -1.08 4.78 -6.20
CA ILE A 160 -0.95 3.39 -6.66
C ILE A 160 -2.18 2.58 -6.29
N HIS A 161 -2.61 2.64 -5.04
CA HIS A 161 -3.75 1.88 -4.57
C HIS A 161 -5.04 2.28 -5.28
N HIS A 162 -5.31 3.58 -5.38
CA HIS A 162 -6.48 4.10 -6.10
C HIS A 162 -6.49 3.69 -7.58
N CYS A 163 -5.34 3.69 -8.24
CA CYS A 163 -5.21 3.20 -9.62
C CYS A 163 -5.55 1.71 -9.73
N ILE A 164 -5.05 0.89 -8.80
CA ILE A 164 -5.33 -0.55 -8.75
C ILE A 164 -6.82 -0.84 -8.56
N GLU A 165 -7.47 -0.13 -7.66
CA GLU A 165 -8.90 -0.29 -7.40
C GLU A 165 -9.75 0.20 -8.59
N ARG A 166 -9.48 1.41 -9.08
CA ARG A 166 -10.22 2.02 -10.19
C ARG A 166 -10.16 1.17 -11.46
N ASP A 167 -8.98 0.65 -11.78
CA ASP A 167 -8.71 -0.05 -13.05
C ASP A 167 -8.75 -1.59 -12.91
N HIS A 168 -9.16 -2.11 -11.75
CA HIS A 168 -9.29 -3.54 -11.44
C HIS A 168 -8.00 -4.35 -11.63
N PHE A 169 -6.85 -3.74 -11.33
CA PHE A 169 -5.57 -4.44 -11.37
C PHE A 169 -5.41 -5.41 -10.18
N PRO A 170 -4.51 -6.40 -10.28
CA PRO A 170 -4.19 -7.25 -9.14
C PRO A 170 -3.66 -6.43 -7.95
N GLN A 171 -4.23 -6.67 -6.76
CA GLN A 171 -3.82 -6.00 -5.53
C GLN A 171 -2.33 -6.20 -5.19
N SER A 172 -1.73 -7.29 -5.65
CA SER A 172 -0.30 -7.56 -5.48
C SER A 172 0.59 -6.54 -6.18
N TRP A 173 0.08 -5.77 -7.14
CA TRP A 173 0.82 -4.69 -7.82
C TRP A 173 0.93 -3.43 -6.93
N GLY A 174 0.22 -3.39 -5.80
CA GLY A 174 0.37 -2.33 -4.82
C GLY A 174 1.76 -2.32 -4.20
N VAL A 175 2.20 -1.16 -3.71
CA VAL A 175 3.39 -1.08 -2.87
C VAL A 175 2.95 -1.51 -1.47
N MET A 176 3.49 -2.60 -0.92
CA MET A 176 2.90 -3.23 0.27
C MET A 176 3.32 -2.59 1.60
N PHE A 177 4.25 -1.63 1.61
CA PHE A 177 4.74 -1.10 2.87
C PHE A 177 3.99 0.15 3.32
N LYS A 178 3.19 0.01 4.39
CA LYS A 178 2.77 1.14 5.23
C LYS A 178 4.00 1.60 6.01
N MET A 179 4.54 2.75 5.66
CA MET A 179 5.71 3.31 6.33
C MET A 179 5.37 3.64 7.78
N VAL A 180 6.14 3.12 8.73
CA VAL A 180 5.95 3.39 10.16
C VAL A 180 7.04 4.34 10.63
N VAL A 181 6.64 5.55 11.03
CA VAL A 181 7.53 6.49 11.72
C VAL A 181 7.50 6.15 13.20
N TYR A 182 8.61 5.65 13.72
CA TYR A 182 8.71 5.35 15.14
C TYR A 182 8.91 6.66 15.92
N PRO A 183 8.21 6.84 17.06
CA PRO A 183 8.37 8.04 17.88
C PRO A 183 9.67 8.03 18.72
N TRP A 184 10.51 7.01 18.54
CA TRP A 184 11.80 6.84 19.21
C TRP A 184 12.92 6.71 18.18
N ASN A 185 14.16 6.89 18.64
CA ASN A 185 15.33 6.77 17.79
C ASN A 185 15.49 5.34 17.27
N THR A 186 15.68 5.20 15.97
CA THR A 186 16.06 3.95 15.30
C THR A 186 17.56 3.95 14.99
N GLY A 187 18.16 2.76 14.94
CA GLY A 187 19.57 2.57 14.58
C GLY A 187 19.74 2.03 13.16
N LYS A 188 20.99 1.83 12.74
CA LYS A 188 21.34 1.19 11.47
C LYS A 188 22.20 -0.04 11.73
N ALA A 189 21.81 -1.18 11.17
CA ALA A 189 22.56 -2.43 11.23
C ALA A 189 23.75 -2.42 10.26
N ALA A 190 24.65 -3.40 10.36
CA ALA A 190 25.86 -3.47 9.53
C ALA A 190 25.58 -3.61 8.03
N ASP A 191 24.48 -4.28 7.68
CA ASP A 191 23.97 -4.45 6.31
C ASP A 191 23.18 -3.23 5.81
N GLY A 192 23.03 -2.20 6.65
CA GLY A 192 22.25 -1.00 6.36
C GLY A 192 20.76 -1.10 6.70
N SER A 193 20.27 -2.26 7.16
CA SER A 193 18.90 -2.43 7.63
C SER A 193 18.60 -1.54 8.85
N MET A 194 17.34 -1.20 9.09
CA MET A 194 16.95 -0.33 10.21
C MET A 194 16.76 -1.14 11.50
N ILE A 195 17.43 -0.71 12.57
CA ILE A 195 17.22 -1.25 13.92
C ILE A 195 16.06 -0.50 14.57
N ILE A 196 14.94 -1.19 14.84
CA ILE A 196 13.75 -0.61 15.45
C ILE A 196 13.86 -0.57 16.98
N GLY A 197 14.48 -1.59 17.57
CA GLY A 197 14.59 -1.72 19.01
C GLY A 197 15.36 -2.96 19.45
N VAL A 198 15.69 -3.03 20.73
CA VAL A 198 16.53 -4.08 21.32
C VAL A 198 15.85 -4.66 22.56
N ARG A 199 16.01 -5.97 22.80
CA ARG A 199 15.76 -6.60 24.10
C ARG A 199 16.96 -7.42 24.54
N ARG A 200 17.21 -7.43 25.85
CA ARG A 200 18.20 -8.34 26.45
C ARG A 200 17.66 -9.76 26.49
N THR A 201 18.54 -10.73 26.28
CA THR A 201 18.24 -12.16 26.41
C THR A 201 19.47 -12.85 27.00
N GLY A 202 19.42 -13.14 28.31
CA GLY A 202 20.59 -13.58 29.06
C GLY A 202 21.70 -12.53 29.00
N ALA A 203 22.92 -12.96 28.66
CA ALA A 203 24.07 -12.07 28.47
C ALA A 203 24.09 -11.34 27.12
N GLY A 204 23.19 -11.69 26.18
CA GLY A 204 23.18 -11.15 24.82
C GLY A 204 22.04 -10.16 24.55
N HIS A 205 22.05 -9.62 23.33
CA HIS A 205 20.98 -8.78 22.81
C HIS A 205 20.31 -9.44 21.59
N ARG A 206 18.98 -9.36 21.56
CA ARG A 206 18.17 -9.58 20.35
C ARG A 206 17.63 -8.25 19.85
N VAL A 207 17.61 -8.09 18.55
CA VAL A 207 17.36 -6.82 17.87
C VAL A 207 16.23 -7.02 16.88
N CYS A 208 15.24 -6.13 16.92
CA CYS A 208 14.23 -6.05 15.87
C CYS A 208 14.79 -5.23 14.72
N VAL A 209 14.95 -5.87 13.58
CA VAL A 209 15.51 -5.26 12.37
C VAL A 209 14.47 -5.29 11.27
N GLU A 210 14.33 -4.17 10.57
CA GLU A 210 13.53 -4.00 9.38
C GLU A 210 14.43 -4.02 8.14
N THR A 211 14.20 -4.99 7.28
CA THR A 211 14.98 -5.22 6.06
C THR A 211 14.05 -5.22 4.86
N LYS A 212 14.51 -4.67 3.73
CA LYS A 212 13.81 -4.75 2.45
C LYS A 212 14.28 -6.00 1.71
N GLU A 213 13.41 -6.99 1.58
CA GLU A 213 13.68 -8.23 0.85
C GLU A 213 12.65 -8.36 -0.26
N GLU A 214 13.06 -8.62 -1.50
CA GLU A 214 12.14 -8.84 -2.62
C GLU A 214 11.05 -7.74 -2.76
N GLY A 215 11.38 -6.48 -2.41
CA GLY A 215 10.45 -5.35 -2.51
C GLY A 215 9.38 -5.29 -1.41
N ARG A 216 9.49 -6.12 -0.37
CA ARG A 216 8.67 -6.07 0.86
C ARG A 216 9.52 -5.72 2.07
N LEU A 217 8.91 -5.06 3.05
CA LEU A 217 9.55 -4.81 4.34
C LEU A 217 9.27 -5.98 5.27
N ILE A 218 10.32 -6.71 5.61
CA ILE A 218 10.25 -7.81 6.56
C ILE A 218 10.94 -7.38 7.84
N ARG A 219 10.28 -7.67 8.96
CA ARG A 219 10.79 -7.34 10.30
C ARG A 219 11.10 -8.62 11.03
N ARG A 220 12.31 -8.75 11.55
CA ARG A 220 12.75 -9.97 12.23
C ARG A 220 13.47 -9.66 13.52
N ILE A 221 13.33 -10.56 14.47
CA ILE A 221 14.09 -10.56 15.71
C ILE A 221 15.34 -11.41 15.50
N ILE A 222 16.49 -10.76 15.35
CA ILE A 222 17.78 -11.42 15.13
C ILE A 222 18.75 -11.21 16.30
N SER A 223 19.81 -12.01 16.36
CA SER A 223 20.89 -11.76 17.32
C SER A 223 21.65 -10.48 16.98
N ALA A 224 22.19 -9.81 18.00
CA ALA A 224 23.07 -8.65 17.78
C ALA A 224 24.31 -8.99 16.94
N SER A 225 24.81 -10.23 17.01
CA SER A 225 25.90 -10.69 16.15
C SER A 225 25.52 -10.67 14.66
N LYS A 226 24.29 -11.07 14.31
CA LYS A 226 23.78 -11.08 12.94
C LYS A 226 23.48 -9.65 12.43
N ALA A 227 22.99 -8.78 13.32
CA ALA A 227 22.72 -7.37 12.98
C ALA A 227 24.00 -6.50 12.88
N GLY A 228 25.14 -6.98 13.39
CA GLY A 228 26.36 -6.20 13.54
C GLY A 228 26.55 -5.72 14.98
N PHE A 229 27.43 -6.40 15.73
CA PHE A 229 27.60 -6.15 17.16
C PHE A 229 28.02 -4.71 17.48
N LYS A 230 28.90 -4.12 16.65
CA LYS A 230 29.37 -2.74 16.81
C LYS A 230 28.21 -1.75 16.70
N GLN A 231 27.41 -1.86 15.64
CA GLN A 231 26.26 -1.01 15.38
C GLN A 231 25.20 -1.12 16.47
N VAL A 232 24.92 -2.35 16.91
CA VAL A 232 23.97 -2.57 18.01
C VAL A 232 24.50 -1.95 19.30
N LYS A 233 25.79 -2.07 19.60
CA LYS A 233 26.40 -1.44 20.77
C LYS A 233 26.31 0.08 20.71
N GLU A 234 26.62 0.68 19.56
CA GLU A 234 26.48 2.12 19.31
C GLU A 234 25.03 2.58 19.51
N TYR A 235 24.06 1.86 18.94
CA TYR A 235 22.64 2.16 19.12
C TYR A 235 22.23 2.08 20.61
N THR A 236 22.62 1.02 21.32
CA THR A 236 22.30 0.85 22.75
C THR A 236 23.05 1.81 23.69
N ALA A 237 24.08 2.51 23.20
CA ALA A 237 24.80 3.53 23.97
C ALA A 237 24.05 4.88 24.00
N THR A 238 23.03 5.04 23.16
CA THR A 238 22.12 6.20 23.13
C THR A 238 20.77 5.86 23.76
N GLU A 239 19.81 6.79 23.77
CA GLU A 239 18.42 6.49 24.13
C GLU A 239 17.79 5.58 23.06
N TYR A 240 17.79 4.28 23.34
CA TYR A 240 17.30 3.23 22.45
C TYR A 240 15.94 2.68 22.90
N PHE A 241 15.17 2.12 21.97
CA PHE A 241 13.90 1.49 22.32
C PHE A 241 14.09 0.09 22.89
N ASN A 242 13.70 -0.09 24.16
CA ASN A 242 13.70 -1.39 24.82
C ASN A 242 12.40 -2.16 24.53
N LEU A 243 12.47 -3.17 23.65
CA LEU A 243 11.32 -4.00 23.26
C LEU A 243 10.65 -4.70 24.46
N ALA A 244 11.38 -4.93 25.56
CA ALA A 244 10.83 -5.54 26.77
C ALA A 244 10.26 -4.52 27.77
N GLY A 245 10.64 -3.24 27.68
CA GLY A 245 10.47 -2.26 28.75
C GLY A 245 9.01 -1.93 29.09
N GLN A 246 8.09 -2.14 28.17
CA GLN A 246 6.67 -1.80 28.34
C GLN A 246 5.74 -3.01 28.20
N GLN A 247 6.25 -4.24 28.28
CA GLN A 247 5.43 -5.43 28.05
C GLN A 247 4.51 -5.79 29.22
N SER A 248 4.76 -5.30 30.45
CA SER A 248 3.96 -5.64 31.63
C SER A 248 2.68 -4.81 31.79
N LYS A 249 2.57 -3.66 31.11
CA LYS A 249 1.49 -2.69 31.34
C LYS A 249 0.17 -3.00 30.62
N TRP A 250 0.19 -3.89 29.64
CA TRP A 250 -0.95 -4.12 28.74
C TRP A 250 -2.00 -5.04 29.34
N THR A 251 -3.25 -4.60 29.30
CA THR A 251 -4.41 -5.36 29.78
C THR A 251 -5.55 -5.34 28.77
N TYR A 252 -6.66 -6.02 29.09
CA TYR A 252 -7.87 -6.00 28.26
C TYR A 252 -8.55 -4.62 28.22
N GLU A 253 -8.29 -3.76 29.21
CA GLU A 253 -8.85 -2.40 29.30
C GLU A 253 -8.28 -1.48 28.20
N ASP A 254 -7.10 -1.80 27.65
CA ASP A 254 -6.49 -1.04 26.57
C ASP A 254 -7.14 -1.30 25.21
N ARG A 255 -8.12 -2.21 25.13
CA ARG A 255 -8.82 -2.55 23.87
C ARG A 255 -9.48 -1.35 23.21
N GLU A 256 -10.05 -0.44 23.97
CA GLU A 256 -10.71 0.76 23.45
C GLU A 256 -9.72 1.80 22.88
N LYS A 257 -8.44 1.65 23.20
CA LYS A 257 -7.36 2.49 22.67
C LYS A 257 -6.74 1.88 21.42
N PHE A 258 -6.99 0.60 21.13
CA PHE A 258 -6.44 -0.06 19.97
C PHE A 258 -7.07 0.44 18.67
N GLU A 259 -6.24 0.73 17.67
CA GLU A 259 -6.69 1.16 16.35
C GLU A 259 -6.37 0.08 15.29
N GLU A 260 -5.12 -0.36 15.19
CA GLU A 260 -4.71 -1.35 14.19
C GLU A 260 -3.39 -2.05 14.54
N VAL A 261 -3.18 -3.25 13.99
CA VAL A 261 -1.84 -3.84 13.85
C VAL A 261 -1.18 -3.26 12.60
N LEU A 262 0.00 -2.66 12.78
CA LEU A 262 0.79 -2.04 11.71
C LEU A 262 1.65 -3.06 10.99
N TRP A 263 2.35 -3.93 11.72
CA TRP A 263 3.16 -5.02 11.16
C TRP A 263 3.37 -6.12 12.21
N VAL A 264 3.77 -7.30 11.74
CA VAL A 264 4.11 -8.46 12.56
C VAL A 264 5.51 -8.94 12.19
N THR A 265 6.35 -9.30 13.16
CA THR A 265 7.67 -9.86 12.83
C THR A 265 7.52 -11.24 12.21
N GLU A 266 8.28 -11.52 11.15
CA GLU A 266 8.36 -12.86 10.60
C GLU A 266 9.04 -13.80 11.61
N ALA A 267 8.38 -14.92 11.89
CA ALA A 267 8.92 -15.94 12.76
C ALA A 267 10.13 -16.58 12.08
N GLN A 268 11.30 -16.49 12.72
CA GLN A 268 12.46 -17.26 12.27
C GLN A 268 12.26 -18.71 12.68
N GLY A 269 12.20 -19.62 11.72
CA GLY A 269 12.16 -21.07 11.94
C GLY A 269 13.36 -21.49 12.79
N GLY A 270 13.14 -21.59 14.10
CA GLY A 270 14.08 -22.19 15.02
C GLY A 270 13.86 -23.69 15.03
N ILE A 271 14.94 -24.47 14.94
CA ILE A 271 14.94 -25.93 15.12
C ILE A 271 14.01 -26.28 16.29
N ARG A 272 12.90 -26.96 16.00
CA ARG A 272 11.96 -27.46 17.00
C ARG A 272 12.72 -28.46 17.87
N ASN A 273 13.17 -28.04 19.04
CA ASN A 273 13.50 -28.99 20.09
C ASN A 273 12.18 -29.65 20.50
N ALA A 274 12.00 -30.92 20.09
CA ALA A 274 10.79 -31.71 20.36
C ALA A 274 10.44 -31.80 21.86
N ALA A 275 11.40 -31.53 22.75
CA ALA A 275 11.23 -31.51 24.20
C ALA A 275 10.73 -30.18 24.78
N ALA A 276 10.71 -29.08 24.02
CA ALA A 276 10.20 -27.79 24.50
C ALA A 276 8.71 -27.69 24.19
N ASN A 277 7.87 -27.76 25.22
CA ASN A 277 6.43 -27.46 25.16
C ASN A 277 6.12 -26.28 24.23
N ARG A 278 4.98 -26.34 23.54
CA ARG A 278 4.42 -25.36 22.59
C ARG A 278 4.57 -23.91 23.07
N ARG A 279 5.76 -23.32 22.93
CA ARG A 279 6.00 -21.91 23.22
C ARG A 279 5.38 -21.12 22.08
N ASN A 280 4.63 -20.08 22.44
CA ASN A 280 4.14 -19.13 21.45
C ASN A 280 5.32 -18.69 20.57
N PRO A 281 5.10 -18.59 19.25
CA PRO A 281 6.14 -18.10 18.35
C PRO A 281 6.62 -16.74 18.86
N ALA A 282 7.94 -16.54 18.90
CA ALA A 282 8.57 -15.35 19.44
C ALA A 282 8.39 -14.18 18.47
N VAL A 283 7.16 -13.71 18.37
CA VAL A 283 6.69 -12.70 17.43
C VAL A 283 6.30 -11.45 18.20
N ASP A 284 6.78 -10.33 17.69
CA ASP A 284 6.39 -9.00 18.13
C ASP A 284 5.47 -8.38 17.06
N CYS A 285 4.49 -7.62 17.53
CA CYS A 285 3.51 -6.91 16.72
C CYS A 285 3.66 -5.42 17.01
N CYS A 286 3.84 -4.61 15.98
CA CYS A 286 3.71 -3.18 16.10
C CYS A 286 2.26 -2.79 15.94
N VAL A 287 1.76 -2.00 16.87
CA VAL A 287 0.36 -1.60 16.94
C VAL A 287 0.26 -0.09 17.02
N ARG A 288 -0.80 0.43 16.44
CA ARG A 288 -1.24 1.80 16.66
C ARG A 288 -2.31 1.78 17.74
N MET A 289 -2.08 2.59 18.76
CA MET A 289 -3.03 2.92 19.80
C MET A 289 -3.35 4.42 19.70
N LYS A 290 -4.44 4.87 20.33
CA LYS A 290 -4.82 6.30 20.41
C LYS A 290 -3.71 7.19 20.99
N ASP A 291 -2.86 6.64 21.86
CA ASP A 291 -1.74 7.36 22.50
C ASP A 291 -0.41 7.23 21.74
N GLY A 292 -0.36 6.47 20.64
CA GLY A 292 0.81 6.36 19.79
C GLY A 292 1.12 4.94 19.30
N ILE A 293 2.34 4.76 18.80
CA ILE A 293 2.82 3.49 18.28
C ILE A 293 3.53 2.71 19.38
N HIS A 294 3.22 1.42 19.50
CA HIS A 294 3.81 0.53 20.49
C HIS A 294 4.21 -0.80 19.85
N ILE A 295 5.18 -1.49 20.45
CA ILE A 295 5.52 -2.88 20.07
C ILE A 295 5.08 -3.80 21.19
N LEU A 296 4.23 -4.77 20.87
CA LEU A 296 3.67 -5.74 21.81
C LEU A 296 4.18 -7.14 21.45
N THR A 297 4.44 -7.97 22.45
CA THR A 297 4.55 -9.41 22.20
C THR A 297 3.19 -9.99 21.78
N LEU A 298 3.18 -11.10 21.06
CA LEU A 298 1.95 -11.82 20.69
C LEU A 298 1.02 -12.06 21.89
N SER A 299 1.59 -12.47 23.03
CA SER A 299 0.83 -12.71 24.26
C SER A 299 0.14 -11.44 24.78
N ASN A 300 0.75 -10.27 24.64
CA ASN A 300 0.15 -9.02 25.07
C ASN A 300 -0.90 -8.52 24.08
N LEU A 301 -0.70 -8.74 22.78
CA LEU A 301 -1.76 -8.47 21.80
C LEU A 301 -3.01 -9.33 22.10
N TYR A 302 -2.82 -10.59 22.51
CA TYR A 302 -3.92 -11.45 22.96
C TYR A 302 -4.60 -10.94 24.23
N LYS A 303 -3.87 -10.34 25.17
CA LYS A 303 -4.48 -9.71 26.35
C LYS A 303 -5.34 -8.51 25.97
N VAL A 304 -4.87 -7.67 25.04
CA VAL A 304 -5.58 -6.46 24.62
C VAL A 304 -6.83 -6.80 23.81
N LEU A 305 -6.72 -7.64 22.78
CA LEU A 305 -7.81 -7.84 21.82
C LEU A 305 -8.65 -9.11 22.05
N GLY A 306 -8.16 -10.01 22.90
CA GLY A 306 -8.61 -11.40 22.94
C GLY A 306 -8.02 -12.23 21.79
N ASN A 307 -8.01 -13.55 21.96
CA ASN A 307 -7.36 -14.50 21.05
C ASN A 307 -7.93 -14.45 19.62
N GLY A 308 -9.26 -14.40 19.47
CA GLY A 308 -9.92 -14.38 18.16
C GLY A 308 -9.56 -13.15 17.34
N ASN A 309 -9.78 -11.95 17.89
CA ASN A 309 -9.55 -10.70 17.17
C ASN A 309 -8.08 -10.47 16.88
N ALA A 310 -7.19 -10.76 17.83
CA ALA A 310 -5.75 -10.63 17.60
C ALA A 310 -5.27 -11.54 16.46
N LYS A 311 -5.77 -12.79 16.38
CA LYS A 311 -5.46 -13.68 15.26
C LYS A 311 -5.96 -13.12 13.93
N SER A 312 -7.19 -12.61 13.88
CA SER A 312 -7.74 -12.00 12.67
C SER A 312 -6.89 -10.81 12.20
N GLU A 313 -6.46 -9.93 13.11
CA GLU A 313 -5.57 -8.81 12.77
C GLU A 313 -4.19 -9.28 12.28
N ILE A 314 -3.62 -10.31 12.91
CA ILE A 314 -2.35 -10.89 12.47
C ILE A 314 -2.50 -11.50 11.08
N ILE A 315 -3.56 -12.27 10.82
CA ILE A 315 -3.82 -12.86 9.49
C ILE A 315 -3.93 -11.77 8.45
N ARG A 316 -4.73 -10.73 8.72
CA ARG A 316 -4.90 -9.58 7.82
C ARG A 316 -3.57 -8.93 7.46
N VAL A 317 -2.70 -8.70 8.45
CA VAL A 317 -1.38 -8.09 8.25
C VAL A 317 -0.42 -9.05 7.55
N CYS A 318 -0.42 -10.33 7.91
CA CYS A 318 0.42 -11.34 7.28
C CYS A 318 0.06 -11.56 5.80
N ASP A 319 -1.23 -11.60 5.48
CA ASP A 319 -1.70 -11.70 4.09
C ASP A 319 -1.34 -10.45 3.30
N ARG A 320 -1.52 -9.27 3.89
CA ARG A 320 -1.14 -7.98 3.28
C ARG A 320 0.36 -7.92 2.99
N ASP A 321 1.19 -8.34 3.94
CA ASP A 321 2.65 -8.26 3.85
C ASP A 321 3.28 -9.49 3.18
N ASN A 322 2.46 -10.48 2.79
CA ASN A 322 2.87 -11.77 2.26
C ASN A 322 3.96 -12.45 3.13
N ILE A 323 3.70 -12.57 4.42
CA ILE A 323 4.58 -13.26 5.38
C ILE A 323 3.88 -14.47 6.00
N SER A 324 4.65 -15.50 6.36
CA SER A 324 4.12 -16.69 7.00
C SER A 324 3.46 -16.37 8.33
N TYR A 325 2.31 -17.00 8.60
CA TYR A 325 1.64 -16.84 9.88
C TYR A 325 2.54 -17.31 11.03
N PRO A 326 2.53 -16.61 12.19
CA PRO A 326 3.37 -16.94 13.33
C PRO A 326 3.30 -18.41 13.77
N TRP A 327 2.12 -19.02 13.68
CA TRP A 327 1.86 -20.40 14.11
C TRP A 327 2.20 -21.47 13.06
N ASN A 328 2.57 -21.07 11.84
CA ASN A 328 2.97 -21.98 10.76
C ASN A 328 4.49 -22.16 10.67
N ALA A 329 5.27 -21.44 11.48
CA ALA A 329 6.73 -21.42 11.44
C ALA A 329 7.43 -22.63 12.12
#